data_AF-A0A7S2RSR9-F1
#
_entry.id   AF-A0A7S2RSR9-F1
#
_cell.length_a   1.000
_cell.length_b   1.000
_cell.length_c   1.000
_cell.angle_alpha   90.00
_cell.angle_beta   90.00
_cell.angle_gamma   90.00
#
_symmetry.space_group_name_H-M   'P 1'
#
loop_
_entity.id
_entity.type
_entity.pdbx_description
1 polymer ?
#
loop_
_entity_poly.entity_id
_entity_poly.type
_entity_poly.pdbx_seq_one_letter_code
_entity_poly.pdbx_strand_id
1 'polypeptide(L)'
;AGGLGAFFIESGMSVAGVILPPQGYLKKAYAAVRKAGGVTVADEVQVGFGRFGSSFWGFEQQDVVPDIVTMGKPFGNGMPLAAVVTTNDIAASFDNGLEYF
;
A
#
# COMPACT_ATOMS: atom_id res chain seq x y z
N ALA A 1 -14.40 -6.35 19.18
CA ALA A 1 -14.66 -4.90 19.25
C ALA A 1 -14.46 -4.32 17.84
N GLY A 2 -15.41 -3.52 17.34
CA GLY A 2 -15.33 -2.96 15.98
C GLY A 2 -14.51 -1.67 15.97
N GLY A 3 -13.37 -1.68 15.28
CA GLY A 3 -12.50 -0.52 15.05
C GLY A 3 -12.01 -0.52 13.59
N LEU A 4 -11.34 0.57 13.17
CA LEU A 4 -10.74 0.64 11.84
C LEU A 4 -9.55 -0.31 11.76
N GLY A 5 -9.65 -1.37 10.95
CA GLY A 5 -8.54 -2.30 10.73
C GLY A 5 -7.48 -1.74 9.77
N ALA A 6 -7.89 -1.45 8.54
CA ALA A 6 -6.99 -0.98 7.50
C ALA A 6 -7.69 -0.04 6.50
N PHE A 7 -6.90 0.84 5.88
CA PHE A 7 -7.30 1.67 4.75
C PHE A 7 -6.48 1.31 3.52
N PHE A 8 -7.15 0.80 2.48
CA PHE A 8 -6.55 0.43 1.20
C PHE A 8 -6.77 1.53 0.17
N ILE A 9 -5.73 1.86 -0.59
CA ILE A 9 -5.82 2.80 -1.70
C ILE A 9 -4.74 2.53 -2.75
N GLU A 10 -5.11 2.59 -4.03
CA GLU A 10 -4.13 2.70 -5.12
C GLU A 10 -3.49 4.10 -5.11
N SER A 11 -2.16 4.21 -5.13
CA SER A 11 -1.47 5.50 -5.13
C SER A 11 -1.80 6.37 -6.35
N GLY A 12 -2.20 5.74 -7.45
CA GLY A 12 -2.93 6.35 -8.55
C GLY A 12 -4.00 5.36 -9.03
N MET A 13 -5.27 5.72 -8.87
CA MET A 13 -6.40 4.82 -9.10
C MET A 13 -6.57 4.56 -10.59
N SER A 14 -6.02 3.43 -11.05
CA SER A 14 -5.91 3.14 -12.48
C SER A 14 -7.27 2.77 -13.09
N VAL A 15 -7.93 1.76 -12.51
CA VAL A 15 -9.20 1.23 -13.05
C VAL A 15 -10.36 2.21 -12.87
N ALA A 16 -10.26 3.09 -11.87
CA ALA A 16 -11.24 4.16 -11.64
C ALA A 16 -11.19 5.30 -12.68
N GLY A 17 -10.30 5.22 -13.68
CA GLY A 17 -10.15 6.25 -14.72
C GLY A 17 -8.86 7.06 -14.61
N VAL A 18 -7.78 6.46 -14.11
CA VAL A 18 -6.46 7.11 -13.96
C VAL A 18 -6.55 8.38 -13.10
N ILE A 19 -7.10 8.23 -11.89
CA ILE A 19 -7.31 9.34 -10.96
C ILE A 19 -6.09 9.47 -10.05
N LEU A 20 -5.38 10.58 -10.17
CA LEU A 20 -4.31 10.94 -9.26
C LEU A 20 -4.86 11.72 -8.07
N PRO A 21 -4.50 11.35 -6.83
CA PRO A 21 -4.95 12.07 -5.65
C PRO A 21 -4.36 13.49 -5.64
N PRO A 22 -5.12 14.51 -5.18
CA PRO A 22 -4.59 15.86 -4.99
C PRO A 22 -3.37 15.87 -4.06
N GLN A 23 -2.48 16.85 -4.20
CA GLN A 23 -1.26 16.93 -3.38
C GLN A 23 -1.58 16.89 -1.87
N GLY A 24 -0.91 15.99 -1.15
CA GLY A 24 -1.04 15.82 0.29
C GLY A 24 -2.31 15.06 0.73
N TYR A 25 -3.08 14.52 -0.21
CA TYR A 25 -4.26 13.71 0.11
C TYR A 25 -3.87 12.45 0.90
N LEU A 26 -2.91 11.66 0.40
CA LEU A 26 -2.48 10.45 1.11
C LEU A 26 -1.87 10.77 2.47
N LYS A 27 -1.12 11.87 2.59
CA LYS A 27 -0.56 12.34 3.86
C LYS A 27 -1.63 12.60 4.91
N LYS A 28 -2.73 13.27 4.54
CA LYS A 28 -3.87 13.54 5.43
C LYS A 28 -4.66 12.27 5.74
N ALA A 29 -4.92 11.44 4.74
CA ALA A 29 -5.65 10.19 4.91
C ALA A 29 -4.91 9.24 5.87
N TYR A 30 -3.61 9.02 5.65
CA TYR A 30 -2.80 8.14 6.47
C TYR A 30 -2.68 8.63 7.91
N ALA A 31 -2.54 9.94 8.12
CA ALA A 31 -2.56 10.52 9.47
C ALA A 31 -3.90 10.27 10.19
N ALA A 32 -5.03 10.40 9.48
CA ALA A 32 -6.36 10.15 10.05
C ALA A 32 -6.57 8.67 10.38
N VAL A 33 -6.15 7.76 9.49
CA VAL A 33 -6.24 6.30 9.67
C VAL A 33 -5.44 5.86 10.89
N ARG A 34 -4.19 6.30 11.01
CA ARG A 34 -3.31 5.99 12.15
C ARG A 34 -3.87 6.55 13.45
N LYS A 35 -4.43 7.77 13.43
CA LYS A 35 -5.11 8.36 14.61
C LYS A 35 -6.31 7.52 15.07
N ALA A 36 -6.99 6.84 14.15
CA ALA A 36 -8.11 5.94 14.45
C ALA A 36 -7.67 4.51 14.83
N GLY A 37 -6.36 4.24 14.89
CA GLY A 37 -5.80 2.93 15.26
C GLY A 37 -5.72 1.93 14.10
N GLY A 38 -5.97 2.36 12.86
CA GLY A 38 -5.85 1.50 11.68
C GLY A 38 -4.48 1.58 11.01
N VAL A 39 -4.21 0.62 10.11
CA VAL A 39 -3.02 0.61 9.25
C VAL A 39 -3.32 1.11 7.84
N THR A 40 -2.30 1.60 7.16
CA THR A 40 -2.37 2.15 5.81
C THR A 40 -1.77 1.18 4.81
N VAL A 41 -2.51 0.90 3.73
CA VAL A 41 -2.10 -0.02 2.68
C VAL A 41 -2.06 0.70 1.34
N ALA A 42 -0.89 0.76 0.71
CA ALA A 42 -0.75 1.21 -0.67
C ALA A 42 -0.84 0.02 -1.61
N ASP A 43 -1.85 0.03 -2.48
CA ASP A 43 -1.94 -0.89 -3.61
C ASP A 43 -1.10 -0.35 -4.76
N GLU A 44 0.05 -0.99 -4.95
CA GLU A 44 1.03 -0.65 -5.98
C GLU A 44 0.99 -1.65 -7.14
N VAL A 45 -0.04 -2.49 -7.23
CA VAL A 45 -0.12 -3.54 -8.25
C VAL A 45 -0.12 -2.92 -9.66
N GLN A 46 -0.81 -1.79 -9.87
CA GLN A 46 -0.81 -1.09 -11.17
C GLN A 46 0.34 -0.12 -11.34
N VAL A 47 0.69 0.59 -10.26
CA VAL A 47 1.47 1.84 -10.30
C VAL A 47 2.87 1.73 -9.70
N GLY A 48 3.23 0.58 -9.14
CA GLY A 48 4.59 0.29 -8.69
C GLY A 48 5.56 0.01 -9.84
N PHE A 49 6.80 -0.34 -9.48
CA PHE A 49 7.88 -0.68 -10.42
C PHE A 49 8.17 0.41 -11.45
N GLY A 50 8.15 1.68 -11.03
CA GLY A 50 8.54 2.78 -11.89
C GLY A 50 7.49 3.22 -12.91
N ARG A 51 6.22 2.79 -12.79
CA ARG A 51 5.15 3.11 -13.75
C ARG A 51 5.04 4.61 -14.05
N PHE A 52 5.20 5.45 -13.04
CA PHE A 52 5.12 6.91 -13.19
C PHE A 52 6.46 7.58 -13.57
N GLY A 53 7.55 6.83 -13.63
CA GLY A 53 8.88 7.30 -14.07
C GLY A 53 9.66 8.12 -13.03
N SER A 54 9.01 9.01 -12.29
CA SER A 54 9.66 9.86 -11.27
C SER A 54 9.95 9.18 -9.93
N SER A 55 9.39 7.99 -9.73
CA SER A 55 9.37 7.26 -8.46
C SER A 55 9.25 5.77 -8.75
N PHE A 56 9.78 4.93 -7.85
CA PHE A 56 9.66 3.48 -7.99
C PHE A 56 8.27 3.00 -7.53
N TRP A 57 7.72 3.63 -6.48
CA TRP A 57 6.37 3.41 -5.98
C TRP A 57 5.52 4.66 -6.14
N GLY A 58 4.24 4.49 -6.47
CA GLY A 58 3.31 5.61 -6.66
C GLY A 58 3.13 6.47 -5.40
N PHE A 59 3.16 5.88 -4.20
CA PHE A 59 2.95 6.63 -2.96
C PHE A 59 4.06 7.67 -2.69
N GLU A 60 5.25 7.51 -3.28
CA GLU A 60 6.38 8.44 -3.13
C GLU A 60 6.04 9.83 -3.66
N GLN A 61 5.16 9.93 -4.66
CA GLN A 61 4.70 11.23 -5.19
C GLN A 61 3.94 12.08 -4.16
N GLN A 62 3.43 11.44 -3.11
CA GLN A 62 2.68 12.10 -2.03
C GLN A 62 3.53 12.31 -0.77
N ASP A 63 4.83 12.00 -0.80
CA ASP A 63 5.76 12.13 0.33
C ASP A 63 5.24 11.40 1.59
N VAL A 64 4.84 10.14 1.39
CA VAL A 64 4.34 9.26 2.45
C VAL A 64 4.99 7.89 2.41
N VAL A 65 4.98 7.20 3.54
CA VAL A 65 5.33 5.78 3.66
C VAL A 65 4.11 5.06 4.24
N PRO A 66 3.50 4.10 3.52
CA PRO A 66 2.41 3.27 4.04
C PRO A 66 2.95 2.22 5.03
N ASP A 67 2.06 1.59 5.80
CA ASP A 67 2.44 0.51 6.72
C ASP A 67 2.54 -0.85 5.99
N ILE A 68 1.81 -0.99 4.88
CA ILE A 68 1.78 -2.17 4.01
C ILE A 68 1.80 -1.73 2.54
N VAL A 69 2.54 -2.45 1.69
CA VAL A 69 2.53 -2.31 0.23
C VAL A 69 2.14 -3.64 -0.39
N THR A 70 1.14 -3.64 -1.27
CA THR A 70 0.80 -4.81 -2.08
C THR A 70 1.34 -4.65 -3.50
N MET A 71 1.85 -5.73 -4.08
CA MET A 71 2.42 -5.72 -5.43
C MET A 71 2.19 -7.03 -6.17
N GLY A 72 2.21 -6.95 -7.49
CA GLY A 72 1.99 -8.07 -8.41
C GLY A 72 2.32 -7.60 -9.83
N LYS A 73 1.48 -7.92 -10.82
CA LYS A 73 1.58 -7.43 -12.22
C LYS A 73 3.03 -7.29 -12.74
N PRO A 74 3.70 -6.10 -12.79
CA PRO A 74 5.06 -6.01 -13.33
C PRO A 74 6.11 -6.75 -12.49
N PHE A 75 5.82 -7.09 -11.22
CA PHE A 75 6.74 -7.77 -10.30
C PHE A 75 7.28 -9.09 -10.86
N GLY A 76 6.39 -9.90 -11.44
CA GLY A 76 6.78 -11.19 -12.02
C GLY A 76 7.21 -11.13 -13.49
N ASN A 77 7.23 -9.94 -14.11
CA ASN A 77 7.46 -9.77 -15.55
C ASN A 77 6.62 -10.75 -16.41
N GLY A 78 5.33 -10.91 -16.05
CA GLY A 78 4.39 -11.85 -16.69
C GLY A 78 4.23 -13.20 -15.97
N MET A 79 5.10 -13.54 -15.04
CA MET A 79 4.92 -14.71 -14.17
C MET A 79 3.92 -14.43 -13.04
N PRO A 80 3.18 -15.45 -12.57
CA PRO A 80 2.20 -15.29 -11.48
C PRO A 80 2.93 -15.09 -10.15
N LEU A 81 3.28 -13.84 -9.86
CA LEU A 81 3.96 -13.45 -8.64
C LEU A 81 3.25 -12.27 -8.00
N ALA A 82 3.06 -12.35 -6.69
CA ALA A 82 2.54 -11.28 -5.86
C ALA A 82 3.32 -11.26 -4.53
N ALA A 83 3.38 -10.09 -3.90
CA ALA A 83 3.99 -9.94 -2.59
C ALA A 83 3.28 -8.87 -1.78
N VAL A 84 3.46 -9.00 -0.47
CA VAL A 84 3.12 -7.97 0.50
C VAL A 84 4.41 -7.60 1.22
N VAL A 85 4.72 -6.32 1.28
CA VAL A 85 5.82 -5.77 2.09
C VAL A 85 5.20 -5.00 3.24
N THR A 86 5.73 -5.17 4.44
CA THR A 86 5.24 -4.47 5.63
C THR A 86 6.38 -4.20 6.61
N THR A 87 6.08 -3.49 7.71
CA THR A 87 7.03 -3.21 8.77
C THR A 87 7.31 -4.45 9.61
N ASN A 88 8.47 -4.48 10.27
CA ASN A 88 8.83 -5.56 11.18
C ASN A 88 7.81 -5.72 12.32
N ASP A 89 7.27 -4.61 12.83
CA ASP A 89 6.28 -4.65 13.90
C ASP A 89 4.97 -5.35 13.47
N ILE A 90 4.50 -5.07 12.25
CA ILE A 90 3.30 -5.74 11.70
C ILE A 90 3.61 -7.21 11.42
N ALA A 91 4.77 -7.51 10.81
CA ALA A 91 5.17 -8.89 10.55
C ALA A 91 5.27 -9.71 11.85
N ALA A 92 5.89 -9.17 12.90
CA ALA A 92 6.00 -9.80 14.21
C ALA A 92 4.65 -9.97 14.91
N SER A 93 3.70 -9.07 14.68
CA SER A 93 2.33 -9.22 15.23
C SER A 93 1.55 -10.36 14.58
N PHE A 94 1.89 -10.70 13.33
CA PHE A 94 1.30 -11.81 12.59
C PHE A 94 1.98 -13.14 12.92
N ASP A 95 3.27 -13.11 13.26
CA ASP A 95 4.07 -14.26 13.71
C ASP A 95 3.68 -14.71 15.14
N ASN A 96 2.52 -15.38 15.25
CA ASN A 96 1.97 -15.87 16.51
C ASN A 96 1.91 -17.40 16.60
N GLY A 97 2.71 -18.09 15.78
CA GLY A 97 2.82 -19.55 15.75
C GLY A 97 1.71 -20.27 14.98
N LEU A 98 0.69 -19.57 14.49
CA LEU A 98 -0.26 -20.09 13.50
C LEU A 98 0.28 -19.80 12.10
N GLU A 99 1.20 -20.64 11.65
CA GLU A 99 1.69 -20.62 10.28
C GLU A 99 0.78 -21.50 9.43
N TYR A 100 0.22 -20.94 8.36
CA TYR A 100 -0.52 -21.73 7.36
C TYR A 100 0.40 -22.10 6.20
N PHE A 101 1.58 -22.67 6.51
CA PHE A 101 2.45 -23.47 5.65
C PHE A 101 3.48 -24.21 6.52
#